data_AF-A0A4Q5XEX5-F1
#
_entry.id   AF-A0A4Q5XEX5-F1
#
_cell.length_a   1.000
_cell.length_b   1.000
_cell.length_c   1.000
_cell.angle_alpha   90.00
_cell.angle_beta   90.00
_cell.angle_gamma   90.00
#
_symmetry.space_group_name_H-M   'P 1'
#
loop_
_entity.id
_entity.type
_entity.pdbx_description
1 polymer ?
#
loop_
_entity_poly.entity_id
_entity_poly.type
_entity_poly.pdbx_seq_one_letter_code
_entity_poly.pdbx_strand_id
1 'polypeptide(L)'
;MPLIHLRDLIELQRRCHGKSRLADSVGDGFLYLNNPYVRRIRDAALSAGFRFTLQDEGAYFGFPLVHLDTLLQTRKIPYRPSFTALEHLEQSRPGFFRLADLQQNRPAPNYLLHESAHAVAYRALFGRPPEVHAALSEPRALVKLMLGESFAMTAEYFAACAVRGQPHGWFFSISSYRRRTQKKKAVGQLLERYGFDFTGRAVLLAFLFNNFLVDRLRNAQASRLFHAADPEVARRLKEPERRLLRSTLNGLMVMSPEFRYDTSRLFLTMFGRSRNIRRELAADPLELLAADPGASAAATRLIRVLGYD
;
A
#
# COMPACT_ATOMS: atom_id res chain seq x y z
N MET A 1 -13.68 -26.30 -5.66
CA MET A 1 -13.87 -24.85 -5.40
C MET A 1 -15.23 -24.46 -5.93
N PRO A 2 -15.97 -23.54 -5.28
CA PRO A 2 -17.28 -23.10 -5.78
C PRO A 2 -17.15 -22.50 -7.19
N LEU A 3 -18.10 -22.83 -8.05
CA LEU A 3 -18.23 -22.24 -9.39
C LEU A 3 -18.82 -20.83 -9.24
N ILE A 4 -18.10 -19.81 -9.71
CA ILE A 4 -18.55 -18.41 -9.68
C ILE A 4 -18.62 -17.92 -11.12
N HIS A 5 -19.82 -17.56 -11.58
CA HIS A 5 -20.04 -17.04 -12.92
C HIS A 5 -19.76 -15.53 -12.98
N LEU A 6 -19.46 -15.02 -14.18
CA LEU A 6 -19.24 -13.60 -14.40
C LEU A 6 -20.46 -12.75 -14.01
N ARG A 7 -21.68 -13.19 -14.37
CA ARG A 7 -22.93 -12.56 -13.93
C ARG A 7 -23.00 -12.36 -12.41
N ASP A 8 -22.51 -13.31 -11.62
CA ASP A 8 -22.59 -13.25 -10.15
C ASP A 8 -21.63 -12.16 -9.63
N LEU A 9 -20.47 -11.98 -10.28
CA LEU A 9 -19.52 -10.90 -9.96
C LEU A 9 -20.07 -9.52 -10.35
N ILE A 10 -20.74 -9.42 -11.50
CA ILE A 10 -21.40 -8.19 -11.97
C ILE A 10 -22.51 -7.80 -11.00
N GLU A 11 -23.36 -8.75 -10.60
CA GLU A 11 -24.42 -8.50 -9.64
C GLU A 11 -23.86 -8.06 -8.28
N LEU A 12 -22.80 -8.74 -7.82
CA LEU A 12 -22.11 -8.38 -6.58
C LEU A 12 -21.56 -6.94 -6.62
N GLN A 13 -20.95 -6.52 -7.72
CA GLN A 13 -20.49 -5.15 -7.92
C GLN A 13 -21.67 -4.17 -7.91
N ARG A 14 -22.74 -4.43 -8.67
CA ARG A 14 -23.91 -3.54 -8.77
C ARG A 14 -24.58 -3.31 -7.42
N ARG A 15 -24.71 -4.36 -6.59
CA ARG A 15 -25.22 -4.25 -5.21
C ARG A 15 -24.34 -3.36 -4.32
N CYS A 16 -23.07 -3.19 -4.67
CA CYS A 16 -22.12 -2.36 -3.95
C CYS A 16 -22.03 -0.92 -4.51
N HIS A 17 -22.83 -0.51 -5.50
CA HIS A 17 -22.84 0.87 -5.98
C HIS A 17 -23.35 1.85 -4.90
N GLY A 18 -22.90 3.10 -4.95
CA GLY A 18 -23.31 4.13 -4.00
C GLY A 18 -22.47 5.41 -4.07
N LYS A 19 -22.89 6.43 -3.31
CA LYS A 19 -22.14 7.69 -3.18
C LYS A 19 -20.73 7.40 -2.65
N SER A 20 -19.72 8.02 -3.26
CA SER A 20 -18.28 7.83 -2.97
C SER A 20 -17.64 6.53 -3.45
N ARG A 21 -18.34 5.72 -4.26
CA ARG A 21 -17.81 4.47 -4.84
C ARG A 21 -17.64 4.64 -6.35
N LEU A 22 -16.58 4.06 -6.91
CA LEU A 22 -16.25 4.18 -8.32
C LEU A 22 -16.94 3.08 -9.11
N ALA A 23 -18.17 3.34 -9.55
CA ALA A 23 -19.00 2.37 -10.27
C ALA A 23 -18.28 1.77 -11.49
N ASP A 24 -17.47 2.57 -12.19
CA ASP A 24 -16.74 2.14 -13.39
C ASP A 24 -15.49 1.30 -13.08
N SER A 25 -15.04 1.22 -11.83
CA SER A 25 -13.87 0.43 -11.44
C SER A 25 -14.29 -0.93 -10.88
N VAL A 26 -13.86 -2.01 -11.53
CA VAL A 26 -14.17 -3.38 -11.09
C VAL A 26 -13.75 -3.58 -9.64
N GLY A 27 -14.68 -4.05 -8.81
CA GLY A 27 -14.42 -4.43 -7.43
C GLY A 27 -14.30 -3.28 -6.44
N ASP A 28 -14.29 -2.01 -6.89
CA ASP A 28 -14.05 -0.86 -6.01
C ASP A 28 -15.10 -0.77 -4.88
N GLY A 29 -16.38 -0.75 -5.25
CA GLY A 29 -17.47 -0.70 -4.27
C GLY A 29 -17.46 -1.90 -3.32
N PHE A 30 -17.19 -3.10 -3.84
CA PHE A 30 -17.09 -4.31 -3.02
C PHE A 30 -15.93 -4.21 -2.01
N LEU A 31 -14.74 -3.81 -2.45
CA LEU A 31 -13.56 -3.66 -1.60
C LEU A 31 -13.76 -2.57 -0.55
N TYR A 32 -14.37 -1.44 -0.91
CA TYR A 32 -14.69 -0.36 0.02
C TYR A 32 -15.62 -0.85 1.15
N LEU A 33 -16.62 -1.67 0.85
CA LEU A 33 -17.53 -2.18 1.88
C LEU A 33 -16.92 -3.29 2.73
N ASN A 34 -16.21 -4.22 2.09
CA ASN A 34 -15.81 -5.48 2.72
C ASN A 34 -14.35 -5.51 3.20
N ASN A 35 -13.54 -4.51 2.87
CA ASN A 35 -12.15 -4.40 3.31
C ASN A 35 -11.96 -3.12 4.16
N PRO A 36 -11.82 -3.23 5.49
CA PRO A 36 -11.75 -2.06 6.37
C PRO A 36 -10.55 -1.16 6.07
N TYR A 37 -9.43 -1.73 5.62
CA TYR A 37 -8.24 -0.95 5.30
C TYR A 37 -8.40 -0.15 4.00
N VAL A 38 -9.06 -0.74 2.99
CA VAL A 38 -9.40 -0.01 1.75
C VAL A 38 -10.31 1.18 2.06
N ARG A 39 -11.34 0.96 2.88
CA ARG A 39 -12.26 2.01 3.30
C ARG A 39 -11.55 3.16 4.03
N ARG A 40 -10.77 2.85 5.07
CA ARG A 40 -10.07 3.88 5.86
C ARG A 40 -9.14 4.73 5.02
N ILE A 41 -8.34 4.08 4.17
CA ILE A 41 -7.41 4.80 3.30
C ILE A 41 -8.17 5.65 2.28
N ARG A 42 -9.26 5.13 1.71
CA ARG A 42 -10.15 5.89 0.81
C ARG A 42 -10.70 7.13 1.51
N ASP A 43 -11.28 6.96 2.70
CA ASP A 43 -11.91 8.04 3.46
C ASP A 43 -10.89 9.08 3.92
N ALA A 44 -9.69 8.64 4.34
CA ALA A 44 -8.60 9.52 4.71
C ALA A 44 -8.06 10.32 3.51
N ALA A 45 -7.95 9.70 2.33
CA ALA A 45 -7.53 10.40 1.11
C ALA A 45 -8.56 11.46 0.68
N LEU A 46 -9.86 11.12 0.70
CA LEU A 46 -10.95 12.06 0.44
C LEU A 46 -10.92 13.22 1.44
N SER A 47 -10.75 12.92 2.74
CA SER A 47 -10.65 13.94 3.81
C SER A 47 -9.42 14.84 3.67
N ALA A 48 -8.34 14.33 3.07
CA ALA A 48 -7.15 15.13 2.75
C ALA A 48 -7.39 16.12 1.57
N GLY A 49 -8.51 15.96 0.84
CA GLY A 49 -8.91 16.79 -0.30
C GLY A 49 -8.54 16.18 -1.65
N PHE A 50 -8.28 14.88 -1.70
CA PHE A 50 -8.07 14.17 -2.96
C PHE A 50 -9.41 13.74 -3.56
N ARG A 51 -9.42 13.59 -4.89
CA ARG A 51 -10.56 13.04 -5.63
C ARG A 51 -10.10 12.00 -6.64
N PHE A 52 -11.02 11.15 -7.07
CA PHE A 52 -10.75 10.14 -8.09
C PHE A 52 -11.20 10.68 -9.45
N THR A 53 -10.45 10.35 -10.51
CA THR A 53 -10.70 10.88 -11.86
C THR A 53 -10.53 9.80 -12.93
N LEU A 54 -11.32 9.89 -13.99
CA LEU A 54 -11.12 9.10 -15.22
C LEU A 54 -10.09 9.74 -16.16
N GLN A 55 -9.66 10.97 -15.86
CA GLN A 55 -8.63 11.67 -16.62
C GLN A 55 -7.26 11.06 -16.34
N ASP A 56 -6.47 10.82 -17.40
CA ASP A 56 -5.09 10.34 -17.28
C ASP A 56 -4.14 11.50 -16.97
N GLU A 57 -4.17 11.98 -15.72
CA GLU A 57 -3.37 13.11 -15.27
C GLU A 57 -1.88 12.86 -15.52
N GLY A 58 -1.26 13.73 -16.31
CA GLY A 58 0.16 13.64 -16.64
C GLY A 58 0.56 12.38 -17.40
N ALA A 59 -0.36 11.66 -18.06
CA ALA A 59 -0.09 10.34 -18.64
C ALA A 59 0.36 9.29 -17.61
N TYR A 60 -0.18 9.39 -16.38
CA TYR A 60 0.05 8.44 -15.28
C TYR A 60 -0.02 6.98 -15.74
N PHE A 61 -1.00 6.59 -16.56
CA PHE A 61 -1.12 5.19 -16.94
C PHE A 61 -0.01 4.69 -17.88
N GLY A 62 0.71 5.59 -18.53
CA GLY A 62 1.92 5.25 -19.30
C GLY A 62 3.13 5.03 -18.40
N PHE A 63 3.31 5.89 -17.38
CA PHE A 63 4.48 5.85 -16.50
C PHE A 63 4.15 6.20 -15.04
N PRO A 64 3.46 5.31 -14.29
CA PRO A 64 2.93 5.63 -12.95
C PRO A 64 3.98 6.15 -11.97
N LEU A 65 5.18 5.56 -12.00
CA LEU A 65 6.29 5.88 -11.09
C LEU A 65 6.82 7.31 -11.25
N VAL A 66 6.65 7.90 -12.44
CA VAL A 66 7.18 9.23 -12.78
C VAL A 66 6.15 10.33 -12.47
N HIS A 67 4.87 9.98 -12.32
CA HIS A 67 3.80 10.98 -12.21
C HIS A 67 3.22 11.12 -10.80
N LEU A 68 3.86 10.57 -9.77
CA LEU A 68 3.38 10.70 -8.39
C LEU A 68 3.29 12.18 -7.95
N ASP A 69 4.27 13.01 -8.32
CA ASP A 69 4.23 14.44 -7.99
C ASP A 69 3.04 15.15 -8.63
N THR A 70 2.70 14.80 -9.87
CA THR A 70 1.54 15.31 -10.60
C THR A 70 0.23 14.92 -9.91
N LEU A 71 0.11 13.67 -9.45
CA LEU A 71 -1.07 13.22 -8.70
C LEU A 71 -1.22 13.98 -7.38
N LEU A 72 -0.12 14.19 -6.67
CA LEU A 72 -0.08 14.90 -5.39
C LEU A 72 -0.36 16.41 -5.56
N GLN A 73 0.13 17.02 -6.65
CA GLN A 73 -0.10 18.43 -6.99
C GLN A 73 -1.56 18.69 -7.37
N THR A 74 -2.09 17.87 -8.28
CA THR A 74 -3.47 18.02 -8.77
C THR A 74 -4.50 17.50 -7.75
N ARG A 75 -4.06 16.68 -6.79
CA ARG A 75 -4.90 15.95 -5.83
C ARG A 75 -5.96 15.08 -6.51
N LYS A 76 -5.60 14.52 -7.67
CA LYS A 76 -6.46 13.65 -8.44
C LYS A 76 -5.79 12.28 -8.55
N ILE A 77 -6.53 11.23 -8.20
CA ILE A 77 -6.08 9.83 -8.30
C ILE A 77 -6.75 9.21 -9.53
N PRO A 78 -5.99 8.94 -10.61
CA PRO A 78 -6.55 8.41 -11.84
C PRO A 78 -6.97 6.95 -11.69
N TYR A 79 -8.04 6.56 -12.37
CA TYR A 79 -8.46 5.18 -12.52
C TYR A 79 -9.11 4.96 -13.90
N ARG A 80 -9.14 3.70 -14.35
CA ARG A 80 -9.74 3.32 -15.63
C ARG A 80 -11.14 2.76 -15.45
N PRO A 81 -12.06 3.03 -16.40
CA PRO A 81 -13.34 2.33 -16.46
C PRO A 81 -13.07 0.90 -16.90
N SER A 82 -13.09 -0.03 -15.95
CA SER A 82 -12.83 -1.46 -16.17
C SER A 82 -14.10 -2.30 -16.07
N PHE A 83 -15.16 -1.77 -15.45
CA PHE A 83 -16.38 -2.53 -15.19
C PHE A 83 -17.19 -2.81 -16.45
N THR A 84 -17.23 -1.84 -17.37
CA THR A 84 -17.91 -1.97 -18.68
C THR A 84 -17.39 -3.15 -19.50
N ALA A 85 -16.10 -3.51 -19.36
CA ALA A 85 -15.54 -4.67 -20.03
C ALA A 85 -16.15 -5.99 -19.54
N LEU A 86 -16.47 -6.10 -18.24
CA LEU A 86 -17.15 -7.28 -17.70
C LEU A 86 -18.60 -7.36 -18.21
N GLU A 87 -19.28 -6.22 -18.26
CA GLU A 87 -20.65 -6.16 -18.79
C GLU A 87 -20.70 -6.58 -20.26
N HIS A 88 -19.75 -6.11 -21.07
CA HIS A 88 -19.64 -6.50 -22.47
C HIS A 88 -19.37 -8.00 -22.65
N LEU A 89 -18.47 -8.58 -21.84
CA LEU A 89 -18.19 -10.01 -21.88
C LEU A 89 -19.45 -10.83 -21.56
N GLU A 90 -20.18 -10.49 -20.50
CA GLU A 90 -21.42 -11.19 -20.12
C GLU A 90 -22.52 -11.01 -21.19
N GLN A 91 -22.66 -9.83 -21.78
CA GLN A 91 -23.63 -9.58 -22.86
C GLN A 91 -23.33 -10.37 -24.12
N SER A 92 -22.04 -10.53 -24.47
CA SER A 92 -21.62 -11.24 -25.68
C SER A 92 -21.90 -12.75 -25.60
N ARG A 93 -21.75 -13.35 -24.41
CA ARG A 93 -21.99 -14.78 -24.16
C ARG A 93 -22.55 -15.00 -22.74
N PRO A 94 -23.86 -14.79 -22.53
CA PRO A 94 -24.49 -14.86 -21.21
C PRO A 94 -24.25 -16.20 -20.50
N GLY A 95 -23.82 -16.13 -19.23
CA GLY A 95 -23.55 -17.29 -18.37
C GLY A 95 -22.34 -18.14 -18.73
N PHE A 96 -21.65 -17.83 -19.84
CA PHE A 96 -20.53 -18.63 -20.35
C PHE A 96 -19.27 -18.45 -19.50
N PHE A 97 -18.88 -17.20 -19.25
CA PHE A 97 -17.63 -16.88 -18.56
C PHE A 97 -17.73 -17.11 -17.05
N ARG A 98 -16.61 -17.57 -16.48
CA ARG A 98 -16.43 -17.86 -15.07
C ARG A 98 -15.28 -17.05 -14.52
N LEU A 99 -15.22 -16.95 -13.19
CA LEU A 99 -14.11 -16.30 -12.51
C LEU A 99 -12.74 -16.94 -12.85
N ALA A 100 -12.70 -18.24 -13.12
CA ALA A 100 -11.49 -18.93 -13.53
C ALA A 100 -10.92 -18.39 -14.86
N ASP A 101 -11.80 -18.01 -15.80
CA ASP A 101 -11.41 -17.44 -17.09
C ASP A 101 -10.79 -16.05 -16.89
N LEU A 102 -11.41 -15.22 -16.03
CA LEU A 102 -10.91 -13.89 -15.67
C LEU A 102 -9.61 -13.91 -14.86
N GLN A 103 -9.29 -15.02 -14.20
CA GLN A 103 -8.02 -15.15 -13.49
C GLN A 103 -6.83 -15.34 -14.44
N GLN A 104 -7.10 -15.91 -15.62
CA GLN A 104 -6.13 -16.10 -16.70
C GLN A 104 -5.98 -14.85 -17.56
N ASN A 105 -7.05 -14.06 -17.73
CA ASN A 105 -7.04 -12.80 -18.46
C ASN A 105 -7.49 -11.65 -17.55
N ARG A 106 -6.52 -11.01 -16.88
CA ARG A 106 -6.78 -9.97 -15.89
C ARG A 106 -6.91 -8.61 -16.56
N PRO A 107 -7.89 -7.78 -16.16
CA PRO A 107 -7.94 -6.39 -16.59
C PRO A 107 -6.69 -5.64 -16.11
N ALA A 108 -6.36 -4.56 -16.81
CA ALA A 108 -5.35 -3.63 -16.33
C ALA A 108 -5.75 -3.14 -14.91
N PRO A 109 -4.85 -3.24 -13.93
CA PRO A 109 -5.19 -2.97 -12.55
C PRO A 109 -5.38 -1.48 -12.29
N ASN A 110 -6.29 -1.17 -11.37
CA ASN A 110 -6.48 0.16 -10.80
C ASN A 110 -5.88 0.17 -9.38
N TYR A 111 -4.66 0.69 -9.20
CA TYR A 111 -3.92 0.68 -7.93
C TYR A 111 -4.40 1.72 -6.90
N LEU A 112 -5.72 1.89 -6.81
CA LEU A 112 -6.37 2.95 -6.05
C LEU A 112 -6.01 2.95 -4.57
N LEU A 113 -5.84 1.76 -3.96
CA LEU A 113 -5.41 1.65 -2.56
C LEU A 113 -4.00 2.23 -2.35
N HIS A 114 -3.08 1.87 -3.25
CA HIS A 114 -1.69 2.28 -3.18
C HIS A 114 -1.55 3.79 -3.35
N GLU A 115 -2.18 4.35 -4.39
CA GLU A 115 -2.15 5.79 -4.65
C GLU A 115 -2.86 6.61 -3.57
N SER A 116 -3.97 6.08 -3.03
CA SER A 116 -4.65 6.72 -1.89
C SER A 116 -3.78 6.71 -0.64
N ALA A 117 -2.99 5.66 -0.42
CA ALA A 117 -2.06 5.62 0.69
C ALA A 117 -0.93 6.65 0.53
N HIS A 118 -0.41 6.85 -0.69
CA HIS A 118 0.52 7.94 -0.97
C HIS A 118 -0.09 9.32 -0.69
N ALA A 119 -1.33 9.56 -1.11
CA ALA A 119 -2.04 10.80 -0.84
C ALA A 119 -2.14 11.10 0.67
N VAL A 120 -2.51 10.09 1.47
CA VAL A 120 -2.58 10.19 2.94
C VAL A 120 -1.20 10.43 3.54
N ALA A 121 -0.20 9.64 3.14
CA ALA A 121 1.18 9.78 3.63
C ALA A 121 1.74 11.17 3.32
N TYR A 122 1.55 11.64 2.09
CA TYR A 122 2.00 12.94 1.65
C TYR A 122 1.42 14.06 2.50
N ARG A 123 0.09 14.05 2.71
CA ARG A 123 -0.58 15.03 3.58
C ARG A 123 -0.03 14.98 5.01
N ALA A 124 0.27 13.80 5.55
CA ALA A 124 0.77 13.65 6.91
C ALA A 124 2.24 14.09 7.08
N LEU A 125 3.08 13.88 6.06
CA LEU A 125 4.54 14.07 6.09
C LEU A 125 4.99 15.45 5.61
N PHE A 126 4.28 16.00 4.62
CA PHE A 126 4.62 17.26 3.95
C PHE A 126 3.56 18.35 4.14
N GLY A 127 2.36 18.00 4.63
CA GLY A 127 1.29 18.98 4.83
C GLY A 127 0.62 19.35 3.50
N ARG A 128 0.76 20.60 3.06
CA ARG A 128 0.20 21.14 1.81
C ARG A 128 1.20 22.16 1.26
N PRO A 129 2.39 21.73 0.81
CA PRO A 129 3.32 22.67 0.21
C PRO A 129 2.70 23.21 -1.09
N PRO A 130 3.05 24.44 -1.50
CA PRO A 130 2.56 25.02 -2.75
C PRO A 130 3.08 24.26 -3.97
N GLU A 131 4.35 23.84 -3.92
CA GLU A 131 5.04 23.10 -5.00
C GLU A 131 5.46 21.71 -4.50
N VAL A 132 4.78 20.68 -5.00
CA VAL A 132 5.05 19.29 -4.60
C VAL A 132 6.46 18.87 -5.01
N HIS A 133 6.85 19.12 -6.26
CA HIS A 133 8.12 18.66 -6.79
C HIS A 133 9.29 19.19 -5.96
N ALA A 134 9.29 20.49 -5.62
CA ALA A 134 10.30 21.09 -4.75
C ALA A 134 10.35 20.41 -3.37
N ALA A 135 9.20 20.18 -2.74
CA ALA A 135 9.13 19.53 -1.44
C ALA A 135 9.66 18.08 -1.44
N LEU A 136 9.50 17.34 -2.55
CA LEU A 136 10.03 15.98 -2.71
C LEU A 136 11.54 15.99 -3.03
N SER A 137 12.03 17.02 -3.72
CA SER A 137 13.45 17.19 -4.07
C SER A 137 14.33 17.65 -2.90
N GLU A 138 13.74 18.15 -1.80
CA GLU A 138 14.48 18.54 -0.60
C GLU A 138 15.37 17.39 -0.07
N PRO A 139 16.69 17.59 0.13
CA PRO A 139 17.60 16.53 0.60
C PRO A 139 17.16 15.86 1.90
N ARG A 140 16.55 16.62 2.81
CA ARG A 140 16.02 16.12 4.09
C ARG A 140 14.72 15.31 3.95
N ALA A 141 14.06 15.36 2.79
CA ALA A 141 12.81 14.63 2.55
C ALA A 141 13.01 13.10 2.36
N LEU A 142 14.24 12.60 2.26
CA LEU A 142 14.51 11.20 1.90
C LEU A 142 13.75 10.20 2.78
N VAL A 143 13.84 10.35 4.10
CA VAL A 143 13.14 9.44 5.02
C VAL A 143 11.62 9.54 4.89
N LYS A 144 11.09 10.74 4.61
CA LYS A 144 9.65 10.94 4.37
C LYS A 144 9.20 10.27 3.08
N LEU A 145 9.97 10.38 1.99
CA LEU A 145 9.70 9.69 0.72
C LEU A 145 9.64 8.18 0.94
N MET A 146 10.68 7.62 1.58
CA MET A 146 10.76 6.18 1.85
C MET A 146 9.64 5.72 2.79
N LEU A 147 9.25 6.55 3.77
CA LEU A 147 8.14 6.29 4.67
C LEU A 147 6.79 6.32 3.97
N GLY A 148 6.61 7.20 2.97
CA GLY A 148 5.40 7.25 2.15
C GLY A 148 5.18 5.95 1.36
N GLU A 149 6.24 5.45 0.70
CA GLU A 149 6.22 4.14 0.03
C GLU A 149 6.02 2.99 1.03
N SER A 150 6.68 3.06 2.19
CA SER A 150 6.52 2.06 3.26
C SER A 150 5.08 1.99 3.75
N PHE A 151 4.41 3.14 3.86
CA PHE A 151 3.02 3.23 4.26
C PHE A 151 2.09 2.63 3.21
N ALA A 152 2.29 2.92 1.92
CA ALA A 152 1.52 2.32 0.84
C ALA A 152 1.62 0.78 0.86
N MET A 153 2.84 0.24 0.98
CA MET A 153 3.04 -1.21 1.13
C MET A 153 2.39 -1.77 2.40
N THR A 154 2.44 -1.05 3.52
CA THR A 154 1.81 -1.44 4.79
C THR A 154 0.29 -1.52 4.66
N ALA A 155 -0.32 -0.51 4.05
CA ALA A 155 -1.76 -0.46 3.79
C ALA A 155 -2.22 -1.64 2.91
N GLU A 156 -1.52 -1.89 1.79
CA GLU A 156 -1.79 -3.03 0.91
C GLU A 156 -1.61 -4.37 1.64
N TYR A 157 -0.61 -4.45 2.51
CA TYR A 157 -0.35 -5.67 3.26
C TYR A 157 -1.50 -6.01 4.22
N PHE A 158 -1.93 -5.04 5.04
CA PHE A 158 -3.06 -5.24 5.95
C PHE A 158 -4.39 -5.45 5.21
N ALA A 159 -4.63 -4.70 4.13
CA ALA A 159 -5.78 -4.91 3.27
C ALA A 159 -5.82 -6.35 2.74
N ALA A 160 -4.68 -6.91 2.34
CA ALA A 160 -4.61 -8.29 1.87
C ALA A 160 -4.82 -9.33 2.99
N CYS A 161 -4.53 -8.99 4.25
CA CYS A 161 -4.83 -9.85 5.39
C CYS A 161 -6.35 -9.94 5.65
N ALA A 162 -7.08 -8.86 5.34
CA ALA A 162 -8.54 -8.80 5.50
C ALA A 162 -9.33 -9.51 4.37
N VAL A 163 -8.66 -10.00 3.32
CA VAL A 163 -9.32 -10.68 2.20
C VAL A 163 -10.01 -11.97 2.63
N ARG A 164 -11.29 -12.17 2.25
CA ARG A 164 -12.11 -13.35 2.59
C ARG A 164 -12.84 -13.91 1.36
N GLY A 165 -12.75 -15.22 1.15
CA GLY A 165 -13.41 -15.87 0.02
C GLY A 165 -12.80 -15.51 -1.34
N GLN A 166 -13.37 -16.10 -2.39
CA GLN A 166 -12.82 -16.03 -3.75
C GLN A 166 -13.12 -14.70 -4.47
N PRO A 167 -14.35 -14.14 -4.42
CA PRO A 167 -14.63 -12.84 -5.04
C PRO A 167 -13.75 -11.71 -4.50
N HIS A 168 -13.62 -11.62 -3.17
CA HIS A 168 -12.75 -10.64 -2.52
C HIS A 168 -11.30 -10.81 -2.95
N GLY A 169 -10.82 -12.04 -3.02
CA GLY A 169 -9.46 -12.34 -3.45
C GLY A 169 -9.18 -11.90 -4.88
N TRP A 170 -10.13 -12.10 -5.79
CA TRP A 170 -9.99 -11.65 -7.17
C TRP A 170 -10.05 -10.14 -7.30
N PHE A 171 -11.09 -9.48 -6.76
CA PHE A 171 -11.21 -8.02 -6.77
C PHE A 171 -9.97 -7.36 -6.19
N PHE A 172 -9.49 -7.82 -5.04
CA PHE A 172 -8.27 -7.28 -4.44
C PHE A 172 -7.05 -7.46 -5.34
N SER A 173 -6.93 -8.60 -6.04
CA SER A 173 -5.77 -8.90 -6.89
C SER A 173 -5.66 -8.06 -8.16
N ILE A 174 -6.72 -7.35 -8.55
CA ILE A 174 -6.74 -6.41 -9.68
C ILE A 174 -6.77 -4.94 -9.20
N SER A 175 -6.74 -4.71 -7.89
CA SER A 175 -6.71 -3.36 -7.29
C SER A 175 -5.48 -3.09 -6.42
N SER A 176 -4.55 -4.05 -6.32
CA SER A 176 -3.36 -3.98 -5.47
C SER A 176 -2.17 -4.67 -6.13
N TYR A 177 -0.97 -4.15 -5.89
CA TYR A 177 0.29 -4.79 -6.28
C TYR A 177 0.55 -6.10 -5.53
N ARG A 178 -0.09 -6.29 -4.36
CA ARG A 178 0.13 -7.47 -3.51
C ARG A 178 -0.98 -8.49 -3.69
N ARG A 179 -0.61 -9.77 -3.71
CA ARG A 179 -1.56 -10.91 -3.68
C ARG A 179 -1.66 -11.49 -2.28
N ARG A 180 -2.79 -12.11 -1.94
CA ARG A 180 -2.91 -12.85 -0.68
C ARG A 180 -1.93 -14.04 -0.68
N THR A 181 -1.16 -14.22 0.39
CA THR A 181 -0.22 -15.35 0.56
C THR A 181 -0.41 -15.99 1.93
N GLN A 182 0.02 -17.24 2.11
CA GLN A 182 -0.06 -17.93 3.41
C GLN A 182 0.68 -17.18 4.53
N LYS A 183 1.79 -16.49 4.21
CA LYS A 183 2.56 -15.65 5.14
C LYS A 183 1.72 -14.55 5.81
N LYS A 184 0.60 -14.14 5.20
CA LYS A 184 -0.32 -13.15 5.76
C LYS A 184 -1.10 -13.66 6.97
N LYS A 185 -1.21 -14.98 7.17
CA LYS A 185 -1.77 -15.56 8.39
C LYS A 185 -0.90 -15.28 9.63
N ALA A 186 0.43 -15.25 9.46
CA ALA A 186 1.36 -15.01 10.57
C ALA A 186 1.17 -13.61 11.16
N VAL A 187 0.91 -12.58 10.33
CA VAL A 187 0.65 -11.23 10.83
C VAL A 187 -0.67 -11.13 11.58
N GLY A 188 -1.69 -11.92 11.20
CA GLY A 188 -2.92 -12.06 12.01
C GLY A 188 -2.63 -12.53 13.44
N GLN A 189 -1.76 -13.52 13.60
CA GLN A 189 -1.34 -14.01 14.92
C GLN A 189 -0.55 -12.95 15.71
N LEU A 190 0.24 -12.11 15.02
CA LEU A 190 0.93 -10.99 15.66
C LEU A 190 -0.05 -9.93 16.16
N LEU A 191 -1.06 -9.60 15.35
CA LEU A 191 -2.11 -8.65 15.71
C LEU A 191 -2.90 -9.12 16.94
N GLU A 192 -3.29 -10.39 16.97
CA GLU A 192 -4.00 -10.99 18.11
C GLU A 192 -3.16 -10.96 19.40
N ARG A 193 -1.84 -11.21 19.29
CA ARG A 193 -0.96 -11.34 20.45
C ARG A 193 -0.44 -10.02 21.00
N TYR A 194 -0.09 -9.07 20.13
CA TYR A 194 0.61 -7.84 20.50
C TYR A 194 -0.19 -6.56 20.19
N GLY A 195 -1.38 -6.69 19.62
CA GLY A 195 -2.22 -5.56 19.25
C GLY A 195 -1.78 -4.88 17.95
N PHE A 196 -2.64 -3.97 17.49
CA PHE A 196 -2.44 -3.28 16.22
C PHE A 196 -1.30 -2.26 16.28
N ASP A 197 -1.16 -1.50 17.36
CA ASP A 197 -0.19 -0.40 17.40
C ASP A 197 1.25 -0.90 17.23
N PHE A 198 1.66 -1.90 18.02
CA PHE A 198 2.97 -2.54 17.89
C PHE A 198 3.14 -3.22 16.52
N THR A 199 2.19 -4.07 16.11
CA THR A 199 2.32 -4.85 14.88
C THR A 199 2.33 -3.96 13.64
N GLY A 200 1.46 -2.94 13.61
CA GLY A 200 1.38 -1.95 12.55
C GLY A 200 2.68 -1.17 12.39
N ARG A 201 3.22 -0.64 13.50
CA ARG A 201 4.52 0.05 13.50
C ARG A 201 5.65 -0.88 13.07
N ALA A 202 5.69 -2.10 13.57
CA ALA A 202 6.74 -3.06 13.22
C ALA A 202 6.72 -3.40 11.71
N VAL A 203 5.53 -3.57 11.11
CA VAL A 203 5.38 -3.79 9.66
C VAL A 203 5.80 -2.56 8.87
N LEU A 204 5.36 -1.35 9.26
CA LEU A 204 5.75 -0.09 8.62
C LEU A 204 7.27 0.10 8.63
N LEU A 205 7.90 -0.08 9.79
CA LEU A 205 9.35 0.04 9.93
C LEU A 205 10.08 -1.06 9.14
N ALA A 206 9.56 -2.28 9.07
CA ALA A 206 10.17 -3.32 8.25
C ALA A 206 10.17 -2.96 6.74
N PHE A 207 9.07 -2.37 6.25
CA PHE A 207 9.05 -1.83 4.89
C PHE A 207 9.96 -0.62 4.71
N LEU A 208 10.16 0.21 5.75
CA LEU A 208 11.14 1.29 5.72
C LEU A 208 12.56 0.74 5.55
N PHE A 209 12.95 -0.26 6.34
CA PHE A 209 14.23 -0.95 6.14
C PHE A 209 14.35 -1.53 4.73
N ASN A 210 13.28 -2.13 4.19
CA ASN A 210 13.28 -2.66 2.84
C ASN A 210 13.51 -1.57 1.78
N ASN A 211 12.88 -0.40 1.94
CA ASN A 211 13.06 0.74 1.03
C ASN A 211 14.46 1.37 1.14
N PHE A 212 15.15 1.19 2.27
CA PHE A 212 16.58 1.46 2.42
C PHE A 212 17.46 0.28 1.97
N LEU A 213 16.97 -0.53 1.03
CA LEU A 213 17.64 -1.65 0.39
C LEU A 213 18.09 -2.78 1.34
N VAL A 214 17.62 -2.82 2.59
CA VAL A 214 17.93 -3.91 3.53
C VAL A 214 17.13 -5.16 3.16
N ASP A 215 17.81 -6.21 2.70
CA ASP A 215 17.16 -7.46 2.26
C ASP A 215 16.51 -8.23 3.41
N ARG A 216 17.16 -8.25 4.57
CA ARG A 216 16.73 -8.98 5.76
C ARG A 216 17.19 -8.28 7.03
N LEU A 217 16.30 -8.21 8.02
CA LEU A 217 16.59 -7.73 9.36
C LEU A 217 17.51 -8.71 10.08
N ARG A 218 18.70 -8.24 10.46
CA ARG A 218 19.62 -8.91 11.40
C ARG A 218 19.07 -8.81 12.84
N ASN A 219 19.62 -9.59 13.77
CA ASN A 219 19.17 -9.58 15.18
C ASN A 219 19.21 -8.17 15.79
N ALA A 220 20.31 -7.44 15.62
CA ALA A 220 20.46 -6.09 16.15
C ALA A 220 19.44 -5.11 15.54
N GLN A 221 19.22 -5.16 14.22
CA GLN A 221 18.24 -4.34 13.52
C GLN A 221 16.82 -4.66 13.97
N ALA A 222 16.47 -5.94 14.08
CA ALA A 222 15.15 -6.38 14.56
C ALA A 222 14.89 -5.91 15.99
N SER A 223 15.87 -6.03 16.89
CA SER A 223 15.74 -5.52 18.27
C SER A 223 15.50 -4.01 18.33
N ARG A 224 16.25 -3.23 17.52
CA ARG A 224 16.04 -1.77 17.41
C ARG A 224 14.67 -1.43 16.84
N LEU A 225 14.25 -2.13 15.80
CA LEU A 225 12.92 -1.97 15.19
C LEU A 225 11.81 -2.28 16.18
N PHE A 226 11.88 -3.38 16.94
CA PHE A 226 10.87 -3.72 17.93
C PHE A 226 10.79 -2.67 19.03
N HIS A 227 11.93 -2.20 19.52
CA HIS A 227 11.96 -1.13 20.52
C HIS A 227 11.40 0.19 19.98
N ALA A 228 11.68 0.54 18.72
CA ALA A 228 11.12 1.72 18.07
C ALA A 228 9.60 1.59 17.80
N ALA A 229 9.10 0.36 17.60
CA ALA A 229 7.68 0.08 17.44
C ALA A 229 6.93 0.22 18.78
N ASP A 230 7.42 -0.43 19.84
CA ASP A 230 6.91 -0.29 21.20
C ASP A 230 7.98 -0.79 22.21
N PRO A 231 8.55 0.10 23.04
CA PRO A 231 9.55 -0.26 24.04
C PRO A 231 9.07 -1.24 25.11
N GLU A 232 7.78 -1.19 25.49
CA GLU A 232 7.22 -2.05 26.53
C GLU A 232 7.01 -3.46 26.01
N VAL A 233 6.38 -3.60 24.85
CA VAL A 233 6.22 -4.90 24.20
C VAL A 233 7.58 -5.50 23.91
N ALA A 234 8.51 -4.71 23.35
CA ALA A 234 9.86 -5.18 23.02
C ALA A 234 10.60 -5.75 24.23
N ARG A 235 10.52 -5.11 25.41
CA ARG A 235 11.14 -5.62 26.65
C ARG A 235 10.57 -6.96 27.11
N ARG A 236 9.29 -7.24 26.81
CA ARG A 236 8.60 -8.48 27.19
C ARG A 236 8.82 -9.63 26.20
N LEU A 237 9.28 -9.35 24.98
CA LEU A 237 9.51 -10.39 23.97
C LEU A 237 10.64 -11.35 24.37
N LYS A 238 10.29 -12.63 24.50
CA LYS A 238 11.23 -13.74 24.66
C LYS A 238 11.90 -14.07 23.32
N GLU A 239 13.05 -14.72 23.37
CA GLU A 239 13.83 -15.04 22.17
C GLU A 239 13.05 -15.84 21.09
N PRO A 240 12.23 -16.86 21.43
CA PRO A 240 11.41 -17.55 20.41
C PRO A 240 10.43 -16.60 19.69
N GLU A 241 9.83 -15.65 20.43
CA GLU A 241 8.91 -14.65 19.87
C GLU A 241 9.65 -13.66 18.97
N ARG A 242 10.83 -13.19 19.39
CA ARG A 242 11.69 -12.32 18.58
C ARG A 242 12.07 -12.98 17.26
N ARG A 243 12.43 -14.27 17.29
CA ARG A 243 12.74 -15.04 16.07
C ARG A 243 11.53 -15.16 15.15
N LEU A 244 10.35 -15.47 15.70
CA LEU A 244 9.12 -15.58 14.93
C LEU A 244 8.71 -14.25 14.29
N LEU A 245 8.74 -13.16 15.07
CA LEU A 245 8.47 -11.80 14.59
C LEU A 245 9.41 -11.42 13.46
N ARG A 246 10.73 -11.55 13.68
CA ARG A 246 11.75 -11.23 12.68
C ARG A 246 11.58 -12.07 11.41
N SER A 247 11.34 -13.37 11.55
CA SER A 247 11.10 -14.27 10.41
C SER A 247 9.87 -13.83 9.62
N THR A 248 8.79 -13.48 10.32
CA THR A 248 7.55 -12.97 9.72
C THR A 248 7.82 -11.68 8.94
N LEU A 249 8.46 -10.68 9.56
CA LEU A 249 8.80 -9.39 8.95
C LEU A 249 9.73 -9.57 7.73
N ASN A 250 10.79 -10.37 7.84
CA ASN A 250 11.65 -10.71 6.71
C ASN A 250 10.88 -11.37 5.56
N GLY A 251 9.88 -12.19 5.89
CA GLY A 251 8.97 -12.78 4.91
C GLY A 251 8.11 -11.76 4.16
N LEU A 252 7.89 -10.56 4.72
CA LEU A 252 7.11 -9.47 4.11
C LEU A 252 7.98 -8.61 3.19
N MET A 253 9.25 -8.46 3.54
CA MET A 253 10.25 -7.64 2.83
C MET A 253 10.75 -8.28 1.53
N VAL A 254 10.35 -9.52 1.23
CA VAL A 254 10.75 -10.19 -0.02
C VAL A 254 10.11 -9.48 -1.23
N MET A 255 10.94 -8.78 -2.00
CA MET A 255 10.63 -8.14 -3.27
C MET A 255 11.71 -8.50 -4.29
N SER A 256 11.41 -8.41 -5.59
CA SER A 256 12.46 -8.54 -6.62
C SER A 256 13.51 -7.44 -6.39
N PRO A 257 14.81 -7.80 -6.30
CA PRO A 257 15.88 -6.83 -6.18
C PRO A 257 15.89 -5.82 -7.33
N GLU A 258 15.62 -6.28 -8.55
CA GLU A 258 15.56 -5.47 -9.77
C GLU A 258 14.43 -4.44 -9.64
N PHE A 259 13.22 -4.89 -9.32
CA PHE A 259 12.07 -4.01 -9.13
C PHE A 259 12.34 -2.95 -8.06
N ARG A 260 12.90 -3.36 -6.91
CA ARG A 260 13.19 -2.46 -5.79
C ARG A 260 14.25 -1.43 -6.15
N TYR A 261 15.33 -1.86 -6.79
CA TYR A 261 16.44 -1.00 -7.17
C TYR A 261 16.03 -0.03 -8.28
N ASP A 262 15.42 -0.53 -9.36
CA ASP A 262 15.09 0.31 -10.52
C ASP A 262 13.98 1.30 -10.21
N THR A 263 12.95 0.90 -9.46
CA THR A 263 11.88 1.81 -9.04
C THR A 263 12.43 2.91 -8.14
N SER A 264 13.23 2.56 -7.13
CA SER A 264 13.83 3.55 -6.22
C SER A 264 14.79 4.49 -6.98
N ARG A 265 15.58 3.95 -7.91
CA ARG A 265 16.52 4.73 -8.73
C ARG A 265 15.80 5.73 -9.61
N LEU A 266 14.80 5.27 -10.35
CA LEU A 266 14.02 6.13 -11.23
C LEU A 266 13.33 7.24 -10.43
N PHE A 267 12.61 6.86 -9.37
CA PHE A 267 11.87 7.79 -8.52
C PHE A 267 12.78 8.84 -7.88
N LEU A 268 13.88 8.42 -7.24
CA LEU A 268 14.78 9.35 -6.56
C LEU A 268 15.51 10.27 -7.55
N THR A 269 15.95 9.74 -8.71
CA THR A 269 16.65 10.55 -9.72
C THR A 269 15.73 11.63 -10.29
N MET A 270 14.43 11.35 -10.43
CA MET A 270 13.44 12.33 -10.89
C MET A 270 13.34 13.55 -9.97
N PHE A 271 13.63 13.38 -8.67
CA PHE A 271 13.69 14.46 -7.68
C PHE A 271 15.13 14.94 -7.42
N GLY A 272 16.01 14.83 -8.43
CA GLY A 272 17.36 15.39 -8.40
C GLY A 272 18.37 14.65 -7.52
N ARG A 273 18.05 13.43 -7.04
CA ARG A 273 18.98 12.63 -6.24
C ARG A 273 20.04 11.95 -7.10
N SER A 274 21.09 11.47 -6.45
CA SER A 274 22.14 10.69 -7.12
C SER A 274 21.59 9.42 -7.77
N ARG A 275 22.11 9.10 -8.97
CA ARG A 275 21.90 7.80 -9.61
C ARG A 275 22.49 6.63 -8.81
N ASN A 276 23.46 6.91 -7.92
CA ASN A 276 24.01 5.91 -7.01
C ASN A 276 23.11 5.78 -5.76
N ILE A 277 21.94 5.18 -5.94
CA ILE A 277 20.97 5.03 -4.85
C ILE A 277 21.46 4.17 -3.69
N ARG A 278 22.43 3.27 -3.89
CA ARG A 278 23.02 2.51 -2.78
C ARG A 278 23.67 3.44 -1.78
N ARG A 279 24.33 4.50 -2.25
CA ARG A 279 24.93 5.52 -1.39
C ARG A 279 23.87 6.37 -0.70
N GLU A 280 22.86 6.83 -1.44
CA GLU A 280 21.76 7.63 -0.89
C GLU A 280 20.99 6.88 0.21
N LEU A 281 20.78 5.58 0.01
CA LEU A 281 20.00 4.72 0.89
C LEU A 281 20.87 3.89 1.86
N ALA A 282 22.17 4.21 2.00
CA ALA A 282 23.08 3.50 2.91
C ALA A 282 22.87 3.89 4.39
N ALA A 283 22.27 5.06 4.65
CA ALA A 283 22.03 5.56 5.98
C ALA A 283 21.03 4.68 6.75
N ASP A 284 21.16 4.64 8.08
CA ASP A 284 20.24 3.87 8.91
C ASP A 284 18.86 4.56 8.95
N PRO A 285 17.78 3.86 8.54
CA PRO A 285 16.47 4.48 8.43
C PRO A 285 15.89 4.93 9.78
N LEU A 286 16.23 4.26 10.89
CA LEU A 286 15.74 4.65 12.22
C LEU A 286 16.47 5.89 12.74
N GLU A 287 17.75 6.05 12.42
CA GLU A 287 18.51 7.26 12.78
C GLU A 287 17.97 8.47 12.01
N LEU A 288 17.73 8.32 10.71
CA LEU A 288 17.11 9.39 9.91
C LEU A 288 15.70 9.74 10.40
N LEU A 289 14.89 8.74 10.78
CA LEU A 289 13.55 8.97 11.30
C LEU A 289 13.59 9.68 12.66
N ALA A 290 14.52 9.31 13.53
CA ALA A 290 14.71 9.96 14.84
C ALA A 290 15.22 11.40 14.71
N ALA A 291 16.05 11.67 13.69
CA ALA A 291 16.55 13.02 13.39
C ALA A 291 15.48 13.97 12.81
N ASP A 292 14.32 13.45 12.38
CA ASP A 292 13.17 14.23 11.93
C ASP A 292 11.94 13.98 12.82
N PRO A 293 11.75 14.78 13.89
CA PRO A 293 10.60 14.66 14.79
C PRO A 293 9.25 14.77 14.07
N GLY A 294 9.19 15.55 12.99
CA GLY A 294 7.98 15.71 12.18
C GLY A 294 7.61 14.41 11.45
N ALA A 295 8.60 13.72 10.89
CA ALA A 295 8.42 12.41 10.26
C ALA A 295 8.03 11.33 11.29
N SER A 296 8.66 11.32 12.47
CA SER A 296 8.31 10.40 13.57
C SER A 296 6.86 10.58 14.04
N ALA A 297 6.42 11.83 14.24
CA ALA A 297 5.04 12.12 14.59
C ALA A 297 4.06 11.75 13.46
N ALA A 298 4.44 11.97 12.21
CA ALA A 298 3.65 11.57 11.05
C ALA A 298 3.51 10.05 10.93
N ALA A 299 4.57 9.27 11.16
CA ALA A 299 4.52 7.81 11.19
C ALA A 299 3.48 7.30 12.18
N THR A 300 3.41 7.90 13.37
CA THR A 300 2.39 7.57 14.38
C THR A 300 0.97 7.86 13.88
N ARG A 301 0.73 9.03 13.26
CA ARG A 301 -0.58 9.36 12.67
C ARG A 301 -0.97 8.39 11.56
N LEU A 302 -0.01 7.99 10.74
CA LEU A 302 -0.24 7.04 9.65
C LEU A 302 -0.68 5.66 10.16
N ILE A 303 -0.06 5.16 11.23
CA ILE A 303 -0.50 3.92 11.88
C ILE A 303 -1.93 4.03 12.40
N ARG A 304 -2.30 5.16 13.02
CA ARG A 304 -3.68 5.38 13.48
C ARG A 304 -4.71 5.34 12.35
N VAL A 305 -4.37 5.87 11.16
CA VAL A 305 -5.26 5.77 9.97
C VAL A 305 -5.53 4.31 9.60
N LEU A 306 -4.58 3.40 9.80
CA LEU A 306 -4.77 1.98 9.52
C LEU A 306 -5.43 1.22 10.67
N GLY A 307 -5.30 1.69 11.90
CA GLY A 307 -5.85 1.08 13.11
C GLY A 307 -7.33 1.36 13.34
N TYR A 308 -7.88 0.80 14.42
CA TYR A 308 -9.08 1.33 15.06
C TYR A 308 -8.61 2.22 16.21
N ASP A 309 -9.29 3.35 16.44
CA ASP A 309 -9.41 3.91 17.79
C ASP A 309 -10.38 3.02 18.60
#